data_AF-A0A2V6A182-F1
#
_entry.id   AF-A0A2V6A182-F1
#
_cell.length_a   1.000
_cell.length_b   1.000
_cell.length_c   1.000
_cell.angle_alpha   90.00
_cell.angle_beta   90.00
_cell.angle_gamma   90.00
#
_symmetry.space_group_name_H-M   'P 1'
#
loop_
_entity.id
_entity.type
_entity.pdbx_description
1 polymer ?
#
loop_
_entity_poly.entity_id
_entity_poly.type
_entity_poly.pdbx_seq_one_letter_code
_entity_poly.pdbx_strand_id
1 'polypeptide(L)'
;ARAESLRAAAELTNTIYDGLDVGSEIRAISTQALGDTVLLSDGSRLAGFALCHCGANTEAGNDTCYIKFAAVRPGRTAARLFDRLLAACDSFAVSRRLKRIEAGVNLARQEAHQKMLARGFRIAFQGVTMHKPNEPGYSRSGMYVIDDWR
;
A
#
# COMPACT_ATOMS: atom_id res chain seq x y z
N ALA A 1 -8.45 -18.49 -4.02
CA ALA A 1 -8.13 -17.30 -4.84
C ALA A 1 -8.77 -16.02 -4.29
N ARG A 2 -9.80 -15.39 -4.89
CA ARG A 2 -10.27 -14.04 -4.46
C ARG A 2 -10.77 -13.94 -3.02
N ALA A 3 -11.66 -14.84 -2.60
CA ALA A 3 -12.19 -14.86 -1.23
C ALA A 3 -11.11 -15.18 -0.17
N GLU A 4 -10.02 -15.81 -0.60
CA GLU A 4 -8.86 -16.12 0.25
C GLU A 4 -7.93 -14.91 0.35
N SER A 5 -7.68 -14.20 -0.76
CA SER A 5 -6.94 -12.93 -0.75
C SER A 5 -7.64 -11.86 0.11
N LEU A 6 -8.98 -11.77 0.06
CA LEU A 6 -9.75 -10.87 0.93
C LEU A 6 -9.59 -11.22 2.41
N ARG A 7 -9.69 -12.50 2.76
CA ARG A 7 -9.50 -12.96 4.15
C ARG A 7 -8.08 -12.70 4.63
N ALA A 8 -7.07 -13.06 3.82
CA ALA A 8 -5.67 -12.84 4.18
C ALA A 8 -5.32 -11.35 4.30
N ALA A 9 -5.90 -10.48 3.45
CA ALA A 9 -5.73 -9.05 3.55
C ALA A 9 -6.36 -8.51 4.85
N ALA A 10 -7.60 -8.92 5.17
CA ALA A 10 -8.28 -8.55 6.41
C ALA A 10 -7.52 -9.04 7.66
N GLU A 11 -6.97 -10.26 7.63
CA GLU A 11 -6.11 -10.76 8.70
C GLU A 11 -4.84 -9.90 8.85
N LEU A 12 -4.22 -9.48 7.75
CA LEU A 12 -3.03 -8.64 7.78
C LEU A 12 -3.35 -7.25 8.32
N THR A 13 -4.40 -6.60 7.83
CA THR A 13 -4.76 -5.24 8.25
C THR A 13 -5.20 -5.18 9.71
N ASN A 14 -5.88 -6.21 10.22
CA ASN A 14 -6.19 -6.32 11.66
C ASN A 14 -4.93 -6.43 12.54
N THR A 15 -3.80 -6.92 12.02
CA THR A 15 -2.52 -6.86 12.79
C THR A 15 -1.91 -5.47 12.85
N ILE A 16 -2.36 -4.54 12.01
CA ILE A 16 -1.89 -3.16 11.95
C ILE A 16 -2.76 -2.27 12.82
N TYR A 17 -4.08 -2.37 12.64
CA TYR A 17 -5.06 -1.63 13.39
C TYR A 17 -6.39 -2.38 13.41
N ASP A 18 -7.01 -2.47 14.59
CA ASP A 18 -8.27 -3.17 14.76
C ASP A 18 -9.37 -2.51 13.91
N GLY A 19 -10.08 -3.31 13.14
CA GLY A 19 -11.14 -2.83 12.23
C GLY A 19 -10.64 -2.15 10.95
N LEU A 20 -9.33 -2.11 10.68
CA LEU A 20 -8.84 -1.63 9.38
C LEU A 20 -9.21 -2.65 8.29
N ASP A 21 -10.16 -2.27 7.43
CA ASP A 21 -10.64 -3.10 6.32
C ASP A 21 -10.56 -2.33 5.00
N VAL A 22 -9.84 -2.90 4.03
CA VAL A 22 -9.72 -2.39 2.65
C VAL A 22 -10.34 -3.35 1.63
N GLY A 23 -11.21 -4.26 2.09
CA GLY A 23 -11.88 -5.25 1.27
C GLY A 23 -12.80 -4.64 0.22
N SER A 24 -13.41 -3.49 0.50
CA SER A 24 -14.18 -2.72 -0.50
C SER A 24 -13.28 -2.27 -1.64
N GLU A 25 -12.08 -1.76 -1.35
CA GLU A 25 -11.11 -1.31 -2.34
C GLU A 25 -10.60 -2.47 -3.20
N ILE A 26 -10.24 -3.60 -2.57
CA ILE A 26 -9.87 -4.82 -3.30
C ILE A 26 -11.00 -5.26 -4.23
N ARG A 27 -12.26 -5.16 -3.77
CA ARG A 27 -13.41 -5.50 -4.62
C ARG A 27 -13.56 -4.53 -5.78
N ALA A 28 -13.47 -3.22 -5.51
CA ALA A 28 -13.60 -2.15 -6.48
C ALA A 28 -12.59 -2.28 -7.61
N ILE A 29 -11.30 -2.52 -7.29
CA ILE A 29 -10.23 -2.72 -8.27
C ILE A 29 -10.63 -3.76 -9.31
N SER A 30 -11.11 -4.92 -8.86
CA SER A 30 -11.49 -5.99 -9.76
C SER A 30 -12.81 -5.74 -10.48
N THR A 31 -13.82 -5.17 -9.82
CA THR A 31 -15.15 -4.96 -10.44
C THR A 31 -15.17 -3.81 -11.45
N GLN A 32 -14.30 -2.81 -11.26
CA GLN A 32 -14.25 -1.60 -12.08
C GLN A 32 -12.98 -1.54 -12.95
N ALA A 33 -12.17 -2.60 -12.95
CA ALA A 33 -10.92 -2.69 -13.71
C ALA A 33 -9.96 -1.51 -13.44
N LEU A 34 -9.81 -1.12 -12.18
CA LEU A 34 -8.99 0.03 -11.78
C LEU A 34 -7.48 -0.28 -11.74
N GLY A 35 -7.10 -1.54 -11.83
CA GLY A 35 -5.72 -1.99 -11.75
C GLY A 35 -5.63 -3.40 -11.19
N ASP A 36 -4.73 -3.63 -10.23
CA ASP A 36 -4.50 -4.96 -9.66
C ASP A 36 -4.11 -4.92 -8.17
N THR A 37 -4.25 -6.06 -7.50
CA THR A 37 -3.74 -6.26 -6.15
C THR A 37 -2.44 -7.05 -6.21
N VAL A 38 -1.31 -6.40 -5.91
CA VAL A 38 0.00 -7.05 -5.79
C VAL A 38 0.05 -7.77 -4.45
N LEU A 39 0.33 -9.08 -4.45
CA LEU A 39 0.43 -9.91 -3.26
C LEU A 39 1.87 -10.34 -3.00
N LEU A 40 2.33 -10.20 -1.76
CA LEU A 40 3.62 -10.68 -1.29
C LEU A 40 3.42 -11.80 -0.28
N SER A 41 3.79 -13.02 -0.64
CA SER A 41 3.76 -14.18 0.25
C SER A 41 5.10 -14.40 0.96
N ASP A 42 5.02 -14.95 2.18
CA ASP A 42 6.15 -15.52 2.92
C ASP A 42 5.74 -16.91 3.42
N GLY A 43 6.20 -17.94 2.71
CA GLY A 43 5.67 -19.30 2.83
C GLY A 43 4.18 -19.37 2.46
N SER A 44 3.37 -19.94 3.35
CA SER A 44 1.92 -20.09 3.17
C SER A 44 1.10 -18.87 3.58
N ARG A 45 1.73 -17.80 4.07
CA ARG A 45 1.04 -16.62 4.62
C ARG A 45 1.24 -15.39 3.77
N LEU A 46 0.21 -14.54 3.74
CA LEU A 46 0.33 -13.20 3.19
C LEU A 46 1.22 -12.35 4.13
N ALA A 47 2.30 -11.85 3.57
CA ALA A 47 3.31 -11.04 4.24
C ALA A 47 3.17 -9.55 3.91
N GLY A 48 2.54 -9.22 2.78
CA GLY A 48 2.15 -7.88 2.41
C GLY A 48 1.31 -7.84 1.15
N PHE A 49 0.68 -6.71 0.89
CA PHE A 49 -0.06 -6.47 -0.34
C PHE A 49 -0.14 -4.99 -0.68
N ALA A 50 -0.38 -4.69 -1.95
CA ALA A 50 -0.59 -3.34 -2.45
C ALA A 50 -1.78 -3.29 -3.41
N LEU A 51 -2.55 -2.22 -3.32
CA LEU A 51 -3.67 -1.87 -4.19
C LEU A 51 -3.16 -0.86 -5.22
N CYS A 52 -2.84 -1.36 -6.41
CA CYS A 52 -2.22 -0.58 -7.48
C CYS A 52 -3.29 -0.19 -8.50
N HIS A 53 -3.54 1.10 -8.65
CA HIS A 53 -4.36 1.64 -9.72
C HIS A 53 -3.50 1.95 -10.96
N CYS A 54 -4.05 1.71 -12.15
CA CYS A 54 -3.42 2.06 -13.41
C CYS A 54 -4.45 2.28 -14.53
N GLY A 55 -4.27 3.33 -15.34
CA GLY A 55 -5.06 3.60 -16.54
C GLY A 55 -5.86 4.90 -16.46
N ALA A 56 -6.24 5.41 -17.64
CA ALA A 56 -6.88 6.71 -17.85
C ALA A 56 -8.11 6.98 -16.97
N ASN A 57 -8.89 5.94 -16.71
CA ASN A 57 -10.16 6.02 -15.99
C ASN A 57 -10.00 5.75 -14.48
N THR A 58 -8.79 5.97 -13.95
CA THR A 58 -8.44 5.70 -12.56
C THR A 58 -7.79 6.94 -11.95
N GLU A 59 -7.69 6.97 -10.62
CA GLU A 59 -6.93 8.00 -9.88
C GLU A 59 -5.47 8.13 -10.34
N ALA A 60 -4.91 7.12 -11.02
CA ALA A 60 -3.52 7.11 -11.49
C ALA A 60 -3.31 7.88 -12.80
N GLY A 61 -4.35 8.04 -13.64
CA GLY A 61 -4.17 8.48 -15.02
C GLY A 61 -3.34 7.50 -15.88
N ASN A 62 -2.76 7.99 -16.97
CA ASN A 62 -2.24 7.15 -18.06
C ASN A 62 -0.88 6.48 -17.81
N ASP A 63 0.04 7.17 -17.12
CA ASP A 63 1.46 6.80 -17.08
C ASP A 63 1.93 6.40 -15.67
N THR A 64 1.02 6.28 -14.72
CA THR A 64 1.34 6.09 -13.30
C THR A 64 0.78 4.78 -12.78
N CYS A 65 1.59 4.07 -11.98
CA CYS A 65 1.10 3.08 -11.03
C CYS A 65 0.86 3.78 -9.70
N TYR A 66 -0.40 4.03 -9.36
CA TYR A 66 -0.75 4.69 -8.11
C TYR A 66 -1.04 3.64 -7.04
N ILE A 67 -0.26 3.63 -5.97
CA ILE A 67 -0.44 2.74 -4.83
C ILE A 67 -1.40 3.43 -3.86
N LYS A 68 -2.70 3.12 -3.99
CA LYS A 68 -3.75 3.69 -3.13
C LYS A 68 -3.62 3.22 -1.68
N PHE A 69 -3.25 1.95 -1.49
CA PHE A 69 -2.97 1.36 -0.20
C PHE A 69 -1.88 0.30 -0.34
N ALA A 70 -0.96 0.19 0.61
CA ALA A 70 -0.10 -0.96 0.73
C ALA A 70 0.29 -1.20 2.18
N ALA A 71 0.45 -2.45 2.55
CA ALA A 71 0.83 -2.81 3.90
C ALA A 71 1.64 -4.11 3.91
N VAL A 72 2.54 -4.21 4.89
CA VAL A 72 3.21 -5.47 5.23
C VAL A 72 2.93 -5.83 6.67
N ARG A 73 3.03 -7.13 6.98
CA ARG A 73 2.83 -7.64 8.33
C ARG A 73 3.85 -6.98 9.29
N PRO A 74 3.41 -6.41 10.42
CA PRO A 74 4.31 -5.87 11.43
C PRO A 74 5.24 -6.93 12.01
N GLY A 75 6.42 -6.49 12.47
CA GLY A 75 7.40 -7.35 13.14
C GLY A 75 8.82 -7.10 12.67
N ARG A 76 9.76 -7.93 13.15
CA ARG A 76 11.21 -7.74 12.92
C ARG A 76 11.61 -7.73 11.44
N THR A 77 10.83 -8.37 10.58
CA THR A 77 11.08 -8.44 9.13
C THR A 77 10.34 -7.39 8.33
N ALA A 78 9.52 -6.53 8.95
CA ALA A 78 8.62 -5.62 8.24
C ALA A 78 9.38 -4.66 7.29
N ALA A 79 10.53 -4.13 7.70
CA ALA A 79 11.38 -3.30 6.85
C ALA A 79 11.78 -4.00 5.54
N ARG A 80 12.23 -5.26 5.64
CA ARG A 80 12.63 -6.09 4.50
C ARG A 80 11.43 -6.48 3.64
N LEU A 81 10.29 -6.77 4.25
CA LEU A 81 9.05 -7.06 3.54
C LEU A 81 8.57 -5.84 2.76
N PHE A 82 8.69 -4.64 3.32
CA PHE A 82 8.30 -3.40 2.67
C PHE A 82 9.17 -3.11 1.44
N ASP A 83 10.49 -3.31 1.54
CA ASP A 83 11.39 -3.22 0.39
C ASP A 83 11.01 -4.20 -0.74
N ARG A 84 10.67 -5.44 -0.38
CA ARG A 84 10.20 -6.46 -1.33
C ARG A 84 8.87 -6.06 -1.97
N LEU A 85 7.94 -5.52 -1.19
CA LEU A 85 6.63 -5.10 -1.68
C LEU A 85 6.77 -3.94 -2.66
N LEU A 86 7.58 -2.92 -2.35
CA LEU A 86 7.86 -1.82 -3.28
C LEU A 86 8.52 -2.30 -4.58
N ALA A 87 9.44 -3.27 -4.50
CA ALA A 87 10.03 -3.88 -5.70
C ALA A 87 9.01 -4.68 -6.53
N ALA A 88 8.03 -5.32 -5.87
CA ALA A 88 6.95 -6.01 -6.56
C ALA A 88 5.99 -5.02 -7.26
N CYS A 89 5.68 -3.89 -6.62
CA CYS A 89 4.91 -2.81 -7.24
C CYS A 89 5.64 -2.19 -8.44
N ASP A 90 6.96 -2.02 -8.36
CA ASP A 90 7.78 -1.56 -9.47
C ASP A 90 7.77 -2.54 -10.65
N SER A 91 7.95 -3.83 -10.36
CA SER A 91 7.83 -4.90 -11.38
C SER A 91 6.44 -4.91 -12.03
N PHE A 92 5.38 -4.70 -11.26
CA PHE A 92 4.02 -4.54 -11.78
C PHE A 92 3.91 -3.31 -12.70
N ALA A 93 4.40 -2.15 -12.27
CA ALA A 93 4.37 -0.93 -13.07
C ALA A 93 5.10 -1.10 -14.42
N VAL A 94 6.28 -1.73 -14.40
CA VAL A 94 7.04 -2.07 -15.62
C VAL A 94 6.25 -3.02 -16.52
N SER A 95 5.62 -4.06 -15.97
CA SER A 95 4.80 -5.00 -16.75
C SER A 95 3.61 -4.32 -17.45
N ARG A 96 3.11 -3.23 -16.86
CA ARG A 96 2.03 -2.38 -17.41
C ARG A 96 2.55 -1.24 -18.29
N ARG A 97 3.86 -1.14 -18.51
CA ARG A 97 4.55 -0.07 -19.27
C ARG A 97 4.28 1.33 -18.73
N LEU A 98 4.10 1.45 -17.42
CA LEU A 98 3.91 2.72 -16.73
C LEU A 98 5.27 3.37 -16.47
N LYS A 99 5.30 4.70 -16.37
CA LYS A 99 6.55 5.48 -16.31
C LYS A 99 6.96 5.84 -14.89
N ARG A 100 6.03 5.83 -13.93
CA ARG A 100 6.30 6.18 -12.54
C ARG A 100 5.35 5.50 -11.56
N ILE A 101 5.75 5.52 -10.29
CA ILE A 101 4.94 5.07 -9.16
C ILE A 101 4.62 6.29 -8.30
N GLU A 102 3.37 6.41 -7.88
CA GLU A 102 2.92 7.41 -6.91
C GLU A 102 2.31 6.72 -5.69
N ALA A 103 2.54 7.26 -4.50
CA ALA A 103 2.08 6.68 -3.24
C ALA A 103 2.04 7.74 -2.14
N GLY A 104 1.09 7.60 -1.20
CA GLY A 104 0.96 8.44 0.00
C GLY A 104 1.55 7.76 1.24
N VAL A 105 2.25 8.53 2.09
CA VAL A 105 2.70 8.04 3.40
C VAL A 105 2.60 9.15 4.44
N ASN A 106 2.02 8.84 5.60
CA ASN A 106 2.02 9.73 6.74
C ASN A 106 3.44 9.78 7.36
N LEU A 107 3.96 10.98 7.58
CA LEU A 107 5.33 11.19 8.08
C LEU A 107 5.55 10.70 9.52
N ALA A 108 4.50 10.43 10.29
CA ALA A 108 4.61 9.74 11.58
C ALA A 108 5.03 8.26 11.43
N ARG A 109 4.89 7.67 10.24
CA ARG A 109 5.45 6.35 9.87
C ARG A 109 6.85 6.53 9.28
N GLN A 110 7.75 7.05 10.11
CA GLN A 110 9.07 7.55 9.69
C GLN A 110 9.89 6.54 8.91
N GLU A 111 9.92 5.28 9.34
CA GLU A 111 10.74 4.24 8.71
C GLU A 111 10.20 3.86 7.33
N ALA A 112 8.88 3.88 7.13
CA ALA A 112 8.26 3.67 5.82
C ALA A 112 8.62 4.81 4.86
N HIS A 113 8.49 6.05 5.32
CA HIS A 113 8.89 7.23 4.56
C HIS A 113 10.38 7.20 4.17
N GLN A 114 11.28 6.90 5.12
CA GLN A 114 12.71 6.78 4.85
C GLN A 114 13.03 5.69 3.82
N LYS A 115 12.34 4.55 3.88
CA LYS A 115 12.48 3.47 2.89
C LYS A 115 12.04 3.93 1.50
N MET A 116 10.94 4.67 1.39
CA MET A 116 10.50 5.24 0.12
C MET A 116 11.56 6.21 -0.43
N LEU A 117 12.09 7.12 0.40
CA LEU A 117 13.16 8.04 -0.02
C LEU A 117 14.41 7.29 -0.49
N ALA A 118 14.84 6.26 0.23
CA ALA A 118 16.00 5.43 -0.13
C ALA A 118 15.81 4.69 -1.47
N ARG A 119 14.56 4.51 -1.92
CA ARG A 119 14.21 3.93 -3.22
C ARG A 119 13.95 4.98 -4.31
N GLY A 120 14.26 6.25 -4.05
CA GLY A 120 14.18 7.32 -5.03
C GLY A 120 12.83 8.01 -5.16
N PHE A 121 11.86 7.72 -4.26
CA PHE A 121 10.64 8.52 -4.19
C PHE A 121 10.97 9.97 -3.85
N ARG A 122 10.20 10.91 -4.42
CA ARG A 122 10.32 12.35 -4.17
C ARG A 122 8.97 12.89 -3.72
N ILE A 123 9.01 13.88 -2.83
CA ILE A 123 7.80 14.54 -2.33
C ILE A 123 7.24 15.42 -3.45
N ALA A 124 6.02 15.10 -3.91
CA ALA A 124 5.31 15.91 -4.91
C ALA A 124 4.31 16.89 -4.26
N PHE A 125 3.73 16.53 -3.11
CA PHE A 125 2.77 17.33 -2.34
C PHE A 125 2.80 16.90 -0.87
N GLN A 126 2.46 17.83 0.03
CA GLN A 126 2.31 17.57 1.46
C GLN A 126 0.90 17.97 1.91
N GLY A 127 0.25 17.09 2.66
CA GLY A 127 -1.06 17.32 3.27
C GLY A 127 -1.02 17.14 4.79
N VAL A 128 -2.12 17.47 5.46
CA VAL A 128 -2.29 17.29 6.91
C VAL A 128 -3.45 16.34 7.14
N THR A 129 -3.21 15.25 7.88
CA THR A 129 -4.26 14.34 8.34
C THR A 129 -4.78 14.82 9.70
N MET A 130 -6.09 15.00 9.82
CA MET A 130 -6.76 15.40 11.05
C MET A 130 -7.40 14.18 11.72
N HIS A 131 -7.14 13.97 13.01
CA HIS A 131 -7.63 12.81 13.76
C HIS A 131 -8.71 13.22 14.78
N LYS A 132 -9.76 12.40 14.90
CA LYS A 132 -10.76 12.49 15.98
C LYS A 132 -11.10 11.08 16.51
N PRO A 133 -10.81 10.75 17.78
CA PRO A 133 -10.01 11.56 18.72
C PRO A 133 -8.58 11.78 18.20
N ASN A 134 -7.85 12.73 18.78
CA ASN A 134 -6.48 13.04 18.38
C ASN A 134 -5.50 11.96 18.87
N GLU A 135 -5.61 10.77 18.30
CA GLU A 135 -4.82 9.58 18.62
C GLU A 135 -4.00 9.12 17.42
N PRO A 136 -2.78 8.57 17.62
CA PRO A 136 -1.91 8.18 16.52
C PRO A 136 -2.48 7.07 15.61
N GLY A 137 -3.36 6.22 16.12
CA GLY A 137 -3.80 5.02 15.40
C GLY A 137 -2.60 4.16 14.98
N TYR A 138 -2.51 3.84 13.69
CA TYR A 138 -1.35 3.15 13.09
C TYR A 138 -0.32 4.09 12.46
N SER A 139 -0.46 5.41 12.60
CA SER A 139 0.54 6.40 12.19
C SER A 139 1.63 6.53 13.25
N ARG A 140 2.44 5.48 13.39
CA ARG A 140 3.50 5.35 14.41
C ARG A 140 4.69 4.55 13.89
N SER A 141 5.81 4.61 14.59
CA SER A 141 7.04 3.86 14.29
C SER A 141 6.81 2.36 14.14
N GLY A 142 7.60 1.73 13.27
CA GLY A 142 7.52 0.30 12.97
C GLY A 142 6.34 -0.12 12.08
N MET A 143 5.44 0.80 11.70
CA MET A 143 4.36 0.55 10.76
C MET A 143 4.80 0.88 9.32
N TYR A 144 4.70 -0.11 8.45
CA TYR A 144 5.06 0.00 7.03
C TYR A 144 3.78 -0.03 6.19
N VAL A 145 3.09 1.12 6.19
CA VAL A 145 1.79 1.33 5.55
C VAL A 145 1.84 2.55 4.63
N ILE A 146 1.44 2.34 3.39
CA ILE A 146 1.09 3.35 2.41
C ILE A 146 -0.43 3.46 2.43
N ASP A 147 -0.92 4.68 2.56
CA ASP A 147 -2.31 5.02 2.34
C ASP A 147 -2.34 6.43 1.80
N ASP A 148 -3.19 6.66 0.81
CA ASP A 148 -3.49 8.01 0.39
C ASP A 148 -4.82 8.45 1.00
N TRP A 149 -4.78 9.62 1.62
CA TRP A 149 -5.90 10.29 2.28
C TRP A 149 -6.35 11.54 1.50
N ARG A 150 -5.97 11.61 0.21
CA ARG A 150 -6.43 12.62 -0.75
C ARG A 150 -7.85 12.36 -1.24
#